data_AF-A0A942SMR8-F1
#
_entry.id   AF-A0A942SMR8-F1
#
_cell.length_a   1.000
_cell.length_b   1.000
_cell.length_c   1.000
_cell.angle_alpha   90.00
_cell.angle_beta   90.00
_cell.angle_gamma   90.00
#
_symmetry.space_group_name_H-M   'P 1'
#
loop_
_entity.id
_entity.type
_entity.pdbx_description
1 polymer ?
#
loop_
_entity_poly.entity_id
_entity_poly.type
_entity_poly.pdbx_seq_one_letter_code
_entity_poly.pdbx_strand_id
1 'polypeptide(L)'
;MFKNLKLRDRILLGYLVPFILLLTTMGMVYSALSTAAKENNLLNETASFTPDVLIAGDSLVRIQRAAYAYVLMNGKTGVVGGYPKKIFENSEARFKSLLEKLTRNNGESAHQDKLRSLADVGGNIIRVNRNYMILVDAGKEKEAIAEFRRGESVKLASQIDPLVDGIMKVELDRRTKLHASVAEAMALAQNSVLVGTICAIVLMVVFGLWTATLISRTIREAIGTITTSSTEIAATVAQHERTVTQQAAAVNETTATVEELGVSSRQSAEQAETMAASAKQTQNVTEEGVRLANRAYGGMTGMKEKVGAVAEQILRLSEQAGQIGTIATAVSELASETNMLALNAAVEAARAGEHGKGFAVVAAEVRKLAEQSKKSAQRANALVADIQKATNSAVMVTEDGTRTAEEAAAIVQQAGDAFTSLSAIANGVYENAQQVMLNGKQQAAALIQVTEAMKSLGAGSKEMAAGTAQTKIGVEKLNEVALSIKAMI
;
A
#
# COMPACT_ATOMS: atom_id res chain seq x y z
N MET A 1 28.79 -24.88 -7.55
CA MET A 1 27.58 -25.68 -7.86
C MET A 1 26.45 -25.51 -6.84
N PHE A 2 26.72 -25.44 -5.53
CA PHE A 2 25.66 -25.37 -4.49
C PHE A 2 24.96 -24.01 -4.27
N LYS A 3 25.46 -22.90 -4.83
CA LYS A 3 24.91 -21.55 -4.57
C LYS A 3 23.53 -21.27 -5.20
N ASN A 4 23.08 -22.05 -6.17
CA ASN A 4 21.78 -21.84 -6.85
C ASN A 4 20.66 -22.76 -6.35
N LEU A 5 20.96 -23.70 -5.45
CA LEU A 5 19.97 -24.60 -4.88
C LEU A 5 19.17 -23.90 -3.78
N LYS A 6 17.87 -24.20 -3.68
CA LYS A 6 17.02 -23.73 -2.57
C LYS A 6 17.56 -24.31 -1.25
N LEU A 7 17.33 -23.61 -0.14
CA LEU A 7 17.80 -24.01 1.19
C LEU A 7 17.40 -25.46 1.53
N ARG A 8 16.17 -25.85 1.19
CA ARG A 8 15.66 -27.22 1.32
C ARG A 8 16.55 -28.25 0.63
N ASP A 9 16.94 -27.99 -0.61
CA ASP A 9 17.70 -28.94 -1.42
C ASP A 9 19.14 -29.06 -0.92
N ARG A 10 19.71 -27.96 -0.39
CA ARG A 10 21.03 -27.99 0.26
C ARG A 10 21.03 -28.85 1.53
N ILE A 11 19.98 -28.75 2.34
CA ILE A 11 19.81 -29.55 3.57
C ILE A 11 19.72 -31.03 3.20
N LEU A 12 18.86 -31.38 2.23
CA LEU A 12 18.69 -32.77 1.79
C LEU A 12 20.00 -33.38 1.24
N LEU A 13 20.76 -32.62 0.45
CA LEU A 13 22.03 -33.07 -0.14
C LEU A 13 23.08 -33.44 0.91
N GLY A 14 23.16 -32.73 2.04
CA GLY A 14 24.17 -33.08 3.04
C GLY A 14 23.81 -34.18 4.02
N TYR A 15 22.53 -34.54 4.15
CA TYR A 15 22.15 -35.81 4.81
C TYR A 15 22.37 -37.02 3.88
N LEU A 16 22.32 -36.81 2.56
CA LEU A 16 22.56 -37.86 1.57
C LEU A 16 24.00 -38.40 1.64
N VAL A 17 24.99 -37.55 1.92
CA VAL A 17 26.42 -37.93 1.92
C VAL A 17 26.78 -38.91 3.05
N PRO A 18 26.45 -38.67 4.34
CA PRO A 18 26.63 -39.65 5.40
C PRO A 18 25.82 -40.94 5.16
N PHE A 19 24.63 -40.82 4.58
CA PHE A 19 23.78 -41.97 4.27
C PHE A 19 24.42 -42.90 3.22
N ILE A 20 24.95 -42.34 2.13
CA ILE A 20 25.69 -43.11 1.12
C ILE A 20 26.94 -43.75 1.74
N LEU A 21 27.66 -43.02 2.61
CA LEU A 21 28.84 -43.54 3.30
C LEU A 21 28.49 -44.75 4.18
N LEU A 22 27.39 -44.69 4.93
CA LEU A 22 26.90 -45.83 5.74
C LEU A 22 26.50 -47.04 4.88
N LEU A 23 25.91 -46.82 3.70
CA LEU A 23 25.60 -47.91 2.77
C LEU A 23 26.88 -48.57 2.24
N THR A 24 27.91 -47.77 1.91
CA THR A 24 29.19 -48.32 1.44
C THR A 24 29.91 -49.12 2.52
N THR A 25 29.89 -48.68 3.77
CA THR A 25 30.52 -49.39 4.89
C THR A 25 29.77 -50.68 5.21
N MET A 26 28.43 -50.67 5.15
CA MET A 26 27.60 -51.87 5.27
C MET A 26 27.95 -52.91 4.20
N GLY A 27 28.17 -52.49 2.95
CA GLY A 27 28.60 -53.38 1.87
C GLY A 27 29.97 -54.03 2.13
N MET A 28 30.95 -53.26 2.59
CA MET A 28 32.29 -53.78 2.93
C MET A 28 32.23 -54.79 4.08
N VAL A 29 31.45 -54.50 5.12
CA VAL A 29 31.27 -55.39 6.28
C VAL A 29 30.61 -56.69 5.87
N TYR A 30 29.55 -56.62 5.05
CA TYR A 30 28.88 -57.81 4.54
C TYR A 30 29.83 -58.70 3.74
N SER A 31 30.61 -58.11 2.83
CA SER A 31 31.60 -58.85 2.04
C SER A 31 32.64 -59.54 2.92
N ALA A 32 33.20 -58.81 3.90
CA ALA A 32 34.23 -59.33 4.80
C ALA A 32 33.68 -60.47 5.69
N LEU A 33 32.47 -60.31 6.22
CA LEU A 33 31.81 -61.32 7.04
C LEU A 33 31.45 -62.58 6.24
N SER A 34 31.05 -62.41 4.97
CA SER A 34 30.80 -63.52 4.05
C SER A 34 32.06 -64.35 3.78
N THR A 35 33.20 -63.69 3.55
CA THR A 35 34.51 -64.36 3.40
C THR A 35 34.89 -65.12 4.68
N ALA A 36 34.81 -64.46 5.84
CA ALA A 36 35.12 -65.08 7.13
C ALA A 36 34.23 -66.32 7.40
N ALA A 37 32.93 -66.24 7.10
CA ALA A 37 32.00 -67.36 7.28
C ALA A 37 32.35 -68.55 6.37
N LYS A 38 32.70 -68.30 5.10
CA LYS A 38 33.08 -69.35 4.15
C LYS A 38 34.36 -70.06 4.59
N GLU A 39 35.38 -69.32 5.01
CA GLU A 39 36.66 -69.89 5.43
C GLU A 39 36.59 -70.57 6.80
N ASN A 40 35.77 -70.06 7.73
CA ASN A 40 35.53 -70.71 9.00
C ASN A 40 34.82 -72.06 8.86
N ASN A 41 33.91 -72.19 7.87
CA ASN A 41 33.31 -73.49 7.54
C ASN A 41 34.36 -74.50 7.05
N LEU A 42 35.29 -74.07 6.19
CA LEU A 42 36.41 -74.92 5.75
C LEU A 42 37.34 -75.30 6.91
N LEU A 43 37.55 -74.38 7.86
CA LEU A 43 38.33 -74.65 9.06
C LEU A 43 37.69 -75.74 9.94
N ASN A 44 36.36 -75.71 10.10
CA ASN A 44 35.63 -76.77 10.79
C ASN A 44 35.72 -78.12 10.07
N GLU A 45 35.80 -78.13 8.74
CA GLU A 45 36.00 -79.36 7.97
C GLU A 45 37.37 -79.98 8.24
N THR A 46 38.44 -79.16 8.17
CA THR A 46 39.81 -79.58 8.51
C THR A 46 39.94 -80.06 9.96
N ALA A 47 39.10 -79.55 10.88
CA ALA A 47 39.01 -79.98 12.28
C ALA A 47 38.83 -81.50 12.44
N SER A 48 38.00 -82.10 11.58
CA SER A 48 37.59 -83.50 11.64
C SER A 48 38.55 -84.46 10.91
N PHE A 49 39.35 -83.96 9.96
CA PHE A 49 40.24 -84.77 9.12
C PHE A 49 41.52 -85.21 9.86
N THR A 50 42.12 -84.29 10.61
CA THR A 50 43.40 -84.49 11.30
C THR A 50 43.41 -85.70 12.27
N PRO A 51 42.41 -85.88 13.15
CA PRO A 51 42.37 -87.03 14.06
C PRO A 51 42.21 -88.36 13.32
N ASP A 52 41.43 -88.38 12.24
CA ASP A 52 41.16 -89.59 11.46
C ASP A 52 42.44 -90.12 10.79
N VAL A 53 43.30 -89.25 10.26
CA VAL A 53 44.60 -89.62 9.66
C VAL A 53 45.54 -90.22 10.71
N LEU A 54 45.62 -89.60 11.90
CA LEU A 54 46.49 -90.07 12.97
C LEU A 54 46.05 -91.46 13.48
N ILE A 55 44.74 -91.67 13.66
CA ILE A 55 44.19 -92.95 14.09
C ILE A 55 44.37 -94.02 12.99
N ALA A 56 44.30 -93.66 11.71
CA ALA A 56 44.58 -94.58 10.61
C ALA A 56 46.05 -95.05 10.64
N GLY A 57 47.01 -94.13 10.81
CA GLY A 57 48.43 -94.45 10.99
C GLY A 57 48.69 -95.36 12.20
N ASP A 58 48.16 -95.00 13.38
CA ASP A 58 48.27 -95.80 14.61
C ASP A 58 47.69 -97.22 14.43
N SER A 59 46.58 -97.34 13.68
CA SER A 59 45.97 -98.64 13.39
C SER A 59 46.93 -99.56 12.62
N LEU A 60 47.70 -99.04 11.65
CA LEU A 60 48.70 -99.84 10.92
C LEU A 60 49.86 -100.29 11.81
N VAL A 61 50.35 -99.43 12.71
CA VAL A 61 51.38 -99.79 13.68
C VAL A 61 50.87 -100.86 14.64
N ARG A 62 49.61 -100.77 15.08
CA ARG A 62 48.97 -101.80 15.90
C ARG A 62 48.83 -103.14 15.19
N ILE A 63 48.44 -103.14 13.91
CA ILE A 63 48.37 -104.36 13.07
C ILE A 63 49.72 -105.07 13.06
N GLN A 64 50.80 -104.34 12.81
CA GLN A 64 52.15 -104.90 12.85
C GLN A 64 52.48 -105.49 14.23
N ARG A 65 52.35 -104.70 15.29
CA ARG A 65 52.68 -105.14 16.67
C ARG A 65 51.86 -106.34 17.11
N ALA A 66 50.60 -106.40 16.70
CA ALA A 66 49.69 -107.50 16.99
C ALA A 66 50.12 -108.79 16.26
N ALA A 67 50.48 -108.71 14.98
CA ALA A 67 51.01 -109.86 14.27
C ALA A 67 52.35 -110.33 14.86
N TYR A 68 53.18 -109.39 15.32
CA TYR A 68 54.46 -109.70 15.95
C TYR A 68 54.28 -110.48 17.25
N ALA A 69 53.37 -110.01 18.11
CA ALA A 69 52.99 -110.72 19.32
C ALA A 69 52.39 -112.09 19.00
N TYR A 70 51.57 -112.21 17.95
CA TYR A 70 50.97 -113.49 17.54
C TYR A 70 52.02 -114.53 17.13
N VAL A 71 53.02 -114.12 16.35
CA VAL A 71 54.13 -114.99 15.91
C VAL A 71 54.99 -115.44 17.10
N LEU A 72 55.34 -114.53 18.01
CA LEU A 72 56.15 -114.85 19.19
C LEU A 72 55.45 -115.78 20.19
N MET A 73 54.12 -115.75 20.24
CA MET A 73 53.32 -116.61 21.12
C MET A 73 53.03 -117.99 20.52
N ASN A 74 53.61 -118.33 19.35
CA ASN A 74 53.41 -119.59 18.62
C ASN A 74 51.92 -119.94 18.42
N GLY A 75 51.06 -118.95 18.21
CA GLY A 75 49.63 -119.19 17.95
C GLY A 75 48.86 -119.92 19.07
N LYS A 76 49.41 -120.02 20.29
CA LYS A 76 48.81 -120.81 21.39
C LYS A 76 47.41 -120.29 21.73
N THR A 77 46.38 -121.11 21.53
CA THR A 77 44.95 -120.74 21.69
C THR A 77 44.44 -120.80 23.14
N GLY A 78 45.22 -120.30 24.10
CA GLY A 78 44.72 -120.01 25.45
C GLY A 78 44.06 -118.63 25.51
N VAL A 79 43.34 -118.32 26.59
CA VAL A 79 42.66 -117.02 26.83
C VAL A 79 43.57 -115.80 26.57
N VAL A 80 44.89 -115.95 26.79
CA VAL A 80 45.90 -114.90 26.58
C VAL A 80 46.48 -114.89 25.14
N GLY A 81 46.46 -116.02 24.41
CA GLY A 81 47.10 -116.11 23.10
C GLY A 81 46.22 -115.76 21.88
N GLY A 82 44.89 -115.68 22.05
CA GLY A 82 43.97 -115.17 21.00
C GLY A 82 43.89 -113.64 20.93
N TYR A 83 44.37 -112.92 21.94
CA TYR A 83 44.24 -111.47 22.06
C TYR A 83 44.97 -110.68 20.94
N PRO A 84 46.22 -111.04 20.53
CA PRO A 84 46.88 -110.36 19.42
C PRO A 84 46.13 -110.48 18.09
N LYS A 85 45.52 -111.64 17.81
CA LYS A 85 44.70 -111.84 16.60
C LYS A 85 43.49 -110.90 16.56
N LYS A 86 42.81 -110.73 17.70
CA LYS A 86 41.68 -109.81 17.82
C LYS A 86 42.09 -108.33 17.66
N ILE A 87 43.26 -107.93 18.17
CA ILE A 87 43.81 -106.58 17.94
C ILE A 87 44.08 -106.37 16.45
N PHE A 88 44.71 -107.35 15.79
CA PHE A 88 44.99 -107.28 14.36
C PHE A 88 43.70 -107.05 13.55
N GLU A 89 42.69 -107.89 13.75
CA GLU A 89 41.41 -107.81 13.03
C GLU A 89 40.67 -106.49 13.29
N ASN A 90 40.63 -106.05 14.55
CA ASN A 90 40.00 -104.77 14.91
C ASN A 90 40.74 -103.56 14.34
N SER A 91 42.08 -103.56 14.38
CA SER A 91 42.90 -102.48 13.84
C SER A 91 42.85 -102.46 12.32
N GLU A 92 42.75 -103.62 11.66
CA GLU A 92 42.52 -103.70 10.21
C GLU A 92 41.15 -103.12 9.83
N ALA A 93 40.08 -103.53 10.52
CA ALA A 93 38.74 -103.00 10.26
C ALA A 93 38.68 -101.47 10.48
N ARG A 94 39.32 -100.99 11.56
CA ARG A 94 39.41 -99.55 11.86
C ARG A 94 40.20 -98.79 10.79
N PHE A 95 41.34 -99.31 10.35
CA PHE A 95 42.13 -98.70 9.28
C PHE A 95 41.32 -98.61 7.98
N LYS A 96 40.66 -99.70 7.56
CA LYS A 96 39.84 -99.72 6.34
C LYS A 96 38.68 -98.70 6.40
N SER A 97 37.97 -98.66 7.52
CA SER A 97 36.86 -97.71 7.72
C SER A 97 37.32 -96.25 7.72
N LEU A 98 38.43 -95.93 8.40
CA LEU A 98 38.98 -94.58 8.41
C LEU A 98 39.53 -94.19 7.04
N LEU A 99 40.19 -95.11 6.34
CA LEU A 99 40.69 -94.85 5.00
C LEU A 99 39.54 -94.58 4.01
N GLU A 100 38.43 -95.32 4.11
CA GLU A 100 37.23 -95.04 3.33
C GLU A 100 36.66 -93.66 3.64
N LYS A 101 36.54 -93.29 4.92
CA LYS A 101 36.09 -91.95 5.36
C LYS A 101 37.00 -90.84 4.85
N LEU A 102 38.32 -90.99 5.00
CA LEU A 102 39.34 -90.05 4.55
C LEU A 102 39.38 -89.89 3.02
N THR A 103 39.02 -90.95 2.29
CA THR A 103 39.00 -90.93 0.81
C THR A 103 37.67 -90.39 0.26
N ARG A 104 36.54 -90.65 0.93
CA ARG A 104 35.20 -90.26 0.47
C ARG A 104 34.90 -88.78 0.74
N ASN A 105 35.39 -88.24 1.86
CA ASN A 105 35.06 -86.87 2.28
C ASN A 105 36.04 -85.81 1.77
N ASN A 106 37.23 -86.18 1.28
CA ASN A 106 38.24 -85.19 0.89
C ASN A 106 38.47 -85.15 -0.62
N GLY A 107 37.69 -84.29 -1.28
CA GLY A 107 37.74 -84.00 -2.72
C GLY A 107 38.94 -83.15 -3.19
N GLU A 108 39.96 -82.91 -2.35
CA GLU A 108 41.11 -82.06 -2.70
C GLU A 108 42.42 -82.83 -2.88
N SER A 109 43.12 -82.49 -3.96
CA SER A 109 44.33 -83.15 -4.46
C SER A 109 45.53 -83.10 -3.51
N ALA A 110 45.58 -82.15 -2.58
CA ALA A 110 46.79 -81.83 -1.81
C ALA A 110 47.30 -82.97 -0.91
N HIS A 111 46.42 -83.88 -0.49
CA HIS A 111 46.77 -85.07 0.30
C HIS A 111 46.42 -86.38 -0.37
N GLN A 112 45.72 -86.36 -1.52
CA GLN A 112 45.23 -87.58 -2.17
C GLN A 112 46.37 -88.54 -2.50
N ASP A 113 47.51 -88.03 -2.99
CA ASP A 113 48.66 -88.88 -3.31
C ASP A 113 49.28 -89.52 -2.06
N LYS A 114 49.29 -88.79 -0.94
CA LYS A 114 49.80 -89.31 0.34
C LYS A 114 48.80 -90.26 1.02
N LEU A 115 47.50 -90.01 0.90
CA LEU A 115 46.44 -90.92 1.36
C LEU A 115 46.43 -92.22 0.55
N ARG A 116 46.64 -92.14 -0.78
CA ARG A 116 46.85 -93.32 -1.65
C ARG A 116 48.11 -94.08 -1.22
N SER A 117 49.20 -93.38 -0.97
CA SER A 117 50.43 -94.02 -0.48
C SER A 117 50.22 -94.69 0.89
N LEU A 118 49.46 -94.06 1.79
CA LEU A 118 49.10 -94.64 3.09
C LEU A 118 48.18 -95.86 2.93
N ALA A 119 47.25 -95.83 1.97
CA ALA A 119 46.42 -96.97 1.60
C ALA A 119 47.27 -98.15 1.12
N ASP A 120 48.21 -97.89 0.19
CA ASP A 120 49.06 -98.91 -0.42
C ASP A 120 50.02 -99.52 0.61
N VAL A 121 50.71 -98.68 1.40
CA VAL A 121 51.57 -99.13 2.50
C VAL A 121 50.74 -99.91 3.51
N GLY A 122 49.57 -99.42 3.89
CA GLY A 122 48.68 -100.09 4.83
C GLY A 122 48.21 -101.46 4.33
N GLY A 123 47.80 -101.57 3.07
CA GLY A 123 47.43 -102.83 2.43
C GLY A 123 48.57 -103.84 2.40
N ASN A 124 49.80 -103.38 2.10
CA ASN A 124 50.99 -104.22 2.12
C ASN A 124 51.34 -104.68 3.54
N ILE A 125 51.25 -103.80 4.55
CA ILE A 125 51.45 -104.15 5.96
C ILE A 125 50.45 -105.22 6.38
N ILE A 126 49.16 -105.03 6.10
CA ILE A 126 48.12 -106.00 6.42
C ILE A 126 48.45 -107.35 5.75
N ARG A 127 48.81 -107.35 4.45
CA ARG A 127 49.12 -108.57 3.71
C ARG A 127 50.32 -109.32 4.27
N VAL A 128 51.45 -108.63 4.48
CA VAL A 128 52.70 -109.24 4.98
C VAL A 128 52.49 -109.81 6.38
N ASN A 129 51.89 -109.02 7.28
CA ASN A 129 51.68 -109.45 8.66
C ASN A 129 50.62 -110.56 8.77
N ARG A 130 49.58 -110.55 7.93
CA ARG A 130 48.61 -111.65 7.84
C ARG A 130 49.28 -112.93 7.36
N ASN A 131 50.22 -112.86 6.42
CA ASN A 131 50.98 -114.02 5.95
C ASN A 131 51.79 -114.66 7.10
N TYR A 132 52.40 -113.85 7.96
CA TYR A 132 53.08 -114.37 9.17
C TYR A 132 52.11 -115.13 10.08
N MET A 133 50.91 -114.60 10.29
CA MET A 133 49.88 -115.26 11.10
C MET A 133 49.38 -116.56 10.45
N ILE A 134 49.23 -116.60 9.13
CA ILE A 134 48.85 -117.81 8.38
C ILE A 134 49.91 -118.90 8.51
N LEU A 135 51.20 -118.55 8.43
CA LEU A 135 52.29 -119.51 8.61
C LEU A 135 52.31 -120.11 10.04
N VAL A 136 52.00 -119.30 11.05
CA VAL A 136 51.84 -119.78 12.44
C VAL A 136 50.61 -120.70 12.56
N ASP A 137 49.48 -120.31 11.99
CA ASP A 137 48.23 -121.11 11.99
C ASP A 137 48.42 -122.46 11.23
N ALA A 138 49.36 -122.52 10.28
CA ALA A 138 49.73 -123.73 9.53
C ALA A 138 50.77 -124.63 10.23
N GLY A 139 51.17 -124.32 11.47
CA GLY A 139 52.18 -125.08 12.22
C GLY A 139 53.60 -124.94 11.67
N LYS A 140 53.87 -123.84 10.92
CA LYS A 140 55.17 -123.51 10.31
C LYS A 140 55.83 -122.34 11.04
N GLU A 141 55.91 -122.40 12.37
CA GLU A 141 56.35 -121.26 13.20
C GLU A 141 57.81 -120.88 12.91
N LYS A 142 58.67 -121.84 12.58
CA LYS A 142 60.06 -121.57 12.20
C LYS A 142 60.16 -120.77 10.89
N GLU A 143 59.29 -121.05 9.92
CA GLU A 143 59.20 -120.27 8.67
C GLU A 143 58.62 -118.87 8.95
N ALA A 144 57.58 -118.76 9.77
CA ALA A 144 57.00 -117.49 10.17
C ALA A 144 58.02 -116.57 10.88
N ILE A 145 58.81 -117.12 11.81
CA ILE A 145 59.87 -116.40 12.52
C ILE A 145 61.02 -116.03 11.56
N ALA A 146 61.36 -116.89 10.59
CA ALA A 146 62.38 -116.58 9.60
C ALA A 146 61.96 -115.42 8.66
N GLU A 147 60.73 -115.47 8.13
CA GLU A 147 60.15 -114.39 7.31
C GLU A 147 60.02 -113.09 8.11
N PHE A 148 59.58 -113.19 9.36
CA PHE A 148 59.55 -112.07 10.29
C PHE A 148 60.92 -111.40 10.46
N ARG A 149 61.97 -112.21 10.66
CA ARG A 149 63.35 -111.73 10.86
C ARG A 149 63.93 -111.05 9.62
N ARG A 150 63.35 -111.23 8.43
CA ARG A 150 63.72 -110.45 7.22
C ARG A 150 63.30 -108.98 7.32
N GLY A 151 62.39 -108.63 8.24
CA GLY A 151 62.08 -107.24 8.58
C GLY A 151 61.25 -106.48 7.53
N GLU A 152 60.65 -107.16 6.55
CA GLU A 152 59.87 -106.50 5.48
C GLU A 152 58.71 -105.66 6.04
N SER A 153 57.98 -106.21 7.03
CA SER A 153 56.94 -105.49 7.76
C SER A 153 57.47 -104.24 8.48
N VAL A 154 58.68 -104.29 9.06
CA VAL A 154 59.32 -103.12 9.71
C VAL A 154 59.63 -102.03 8.69
N LYS A 155 60.15 -102.42 7.52
CA LYS A 155 60.47 -101.50 6.42
C LYS A 155 59.22 -100.82 5.85
N LEU A 156 58.07 -101.50 5.86
CA LEU A 156 56.80 -100.89 5.48
C LEU A 156 56.27 -99.98 6.60
N ALA A 157 56.35 -100.42 7.85
CA ALA A 157 55.89 -99.62 8.99
C ALA A 157 56.70 -98.32 9.17
N SER A 158 58.00 -98.32 8.86
CA SER A 158 58.82 -97.10 8.88
C SER A 158 58.39 -96.05 7.85
N GLN A 159 57.51 -96.39 6.91
CA GLN A 159 56.92 -95.45 5.95
C GLN A 159 55.61 -94.82 6.46
N ILE A 160 55.01 -95.33 7.54
CA ILE A 160 53.77 -94.78 8.09
C ILE A 160 54.00 -93.37 8.62
N ASP A 161 54.98 -93.19 9.52
CA ASP A 161 55.21 -91.89 10.17
C ASP A 161 55.50 -90.77 9.15
N PRO A 162 56.40 -90.93 8.15
CA PRO A 162 56.62 -89.91 7.11
C PRO A 162 55.36 -89.57 6.29
N LEU A 163 54.50 -90.56 6.03
CA LEU A 163 53.25 -90.36 5.28
C LEU A 163 52.21 -89.62 6.12
N VAL A 164 52.03 -90.02 7.37
CA VAL A 164 51.12 -89.37 8.33
C VAL A 164 51.60 -87.94 8.59
N ASP A 165 52.87 -87.72 8.93
CA ASP A 165 53.46 -86.39 9.13
C ASP A 165 53.35 -85.53 7.86
N GLY A 166 53.54 -86.15 6.70
CA GLY A 166 53.38 -85.50 5.41
C GLY A 166 51.95 -85.01 5.14
N ILE A 167 50.93 -85.77 5.55
CA ILE A 167 49.51 -85.37 5.46
C ILE A 167 49.22 -84.29 6.50
N MET A 168 49.66 -84.49 7.74
CA MET A 168 49.48 -83.56 8.85
C MET A 168 50.09 -82.19 8.58
N LYS A 169 51.29 -82.12 8.00
CA LYS A 169 51.97 -80.86 7.69
C LYS A 169 51.22 -80.00 6.69
N VAL A 170 50.65 -80.61 5.65
CA VAL A 170 49.87 -79.88 4.63
C VAL A 170 48.55 -79.38 5.24
N GLU A 171 47.96 -80.12 6.18
CA GLU A 171 46.70 -79.75 6.81
C GLU A 171 46.91 -78.65 7.87
N LEU A 172 48.05 -78.70 8.55
CA LEU A 172 48.48 -77.66 9.48
C LEU A 172 48.73 -76.34 8.73
N ASP A 173 49.46 -76.36 7.62
CA ASP A 173 49.70 -75.18 6.77
C ASP A 173 48.39 -74.59 6.23
N ARG A 174 47.47 -75.46 5.80
CA ARG A 174 46.12 -75.05 5.37
C ARG A 174 45.34 -74.38 6.50
N ARG A 175 45.33 -74.96 7.70
CA ARG A 175 44.66 -74.37 8.87
C ARG A 175 45.27 -73.03 9.25
N THR A 176 46.58 -72.89 9.23
CA THR A 176 47.26 -71.62 9.51
C THR A 176 46.84 -70.54 8.51
N LYS A 177 46.78 -70.88 7.21
CA LYS A 177 46.31 -69.96 6.16
C LYS A 177 44.84 -69.58 6.33
N LEU A 178 43.96 -70.55 6.57
CA LEU A 178 42.53 -70.29 6.80
C LEU A 178 42.31 -69.46 8.07
N HIS A 179 43.02 -69.73 9.17
CA HIS A 179 42.95 -68.90 10.37
C HIS A 179 43.41 -67.46 10.12
N ALA A 180 44.51 -67.27 9.38
CA ALA A 180 45.00 -65.94 9.04
C ALA A 180 43.98 -65.18 8.16
N SER A 181 43.40 -65.83 7.17
CA SER A 181 42.42 -65.23 6.26
C SER A 181 41.10 -64.87 6.98
N VAL A 182 40.60 -65.72 7.89
CA VAL A 182 39.46 -65.40 8.76
C VAL A 182 39.78 -64.19 9.65
N ALA A 183 40.97 -64.13 10.24
CA ALA A 183 41.39 -63.01 11.08
C ALA A 183 41.49 -61.69 10.30
N GLU A 184 42.06 -61.72 9.08
CA GLU A 184 42.12 -60.56 8.19
C GLU A 184 40.73 -60.07 7.77
N ALA A 185 39.84 -61.00 7.40
CA ALA A 185 38.46 -60.68 7.04
C ALA A 185 37.68 -60.08 8.24
N MET A 186 37.84 -60.62 9.45
CA MET A 186 37.23 -60.04 10.66
C MET A 186 37.82 -58.66 11.00
N ALA A 187 39.13 -58.47 10.88
CA ALA A 187 39.78 -57.18 11.11
C ALA A 187 39.31 -56.12 10.10
N LEU A 188 39.17 -56.49 8.82
CA LEU A 188 38.60 -55.62 7.79
C LEU A 188 37.16 -55.23 8.12
N ALA A 189 36.33 -56.17 8.56
CA ALA A 189 34.96 -55.90 8.98
C ALA A 189 34.91 -54.93 10.16
N GLN A 190 35.69 -55.19 11.22
CA GLN A 190 35.72 -54.35 12.42
C GLN A 190 36.23 -52.93 12.14
N ASN A 191 37.32 -52.81 11.38
CA ASN A 191 37.87 -51.50 11.00
C ASN A 191 36.93 -50.72 10.08
N SER A 192 36.24 -51.40 9.15
CA SER A 192 35.26 -50.76 8.26
C SER A 192 34.06 -50.22 9.04
N VAL A 193 33.58 -50.93 10.07
CA VAL A 193 32.53 -50.41 10.97
C VAL A 193 33.04 -49.19 11.73
N LEU A 194 34.20 -49.28 12.37
CA LEU A 194 34.71 -48.21 13.24
C LEU A 194 35.02 -46.94 12.45
N VAL A 195 35.78 -47.05 11.35
CA VAL A 195 36.09 -45.91 10.49
C VAL A 195 34.82 -45.36 9.83
N GLY A 196 33.97 -46.25 9.32
CA GLY A 196 32.72 -45.86 8.66
C GLY A 196 31.78 -45.08 9.57
N THR A 197 31.60 -45.54 10.80
CA THR A 197 30.73 -44.88 11.79
C THR A 197 31.30 -43.57 12.27
N ILE A 198 32.60 -43.49 12.58
CA ILE A 198 33.25 -42.23 12.98
C ILE A 198 33.16 -41.20 11.85
N CYS A 199 33.49 -41.57 10.62
CA CYS A 199 33.38 -40.68 9.47
C CYS A 199 31.95 -40.19 9.25
N ALA A 200 30.95 -41.07 9.38
CA ALA A 200 29.55 -40.68 9.28
C ALA A 200 29.15 -39.68 10.38
N ILE A 201 29.54 -39.91 11.63
CA ILE A 201 29.24 -39.00 12.76
C ILE A 201 29.90 -37.64 12.54
N VAL A 202 31.19 -37.61 12.20
CA VAL A 202 31.92 -36.36 11.96
C VAL A 202 31.26 -35.57 10.82
N LEU A 203 30.94 -36.22 9.71
CA LEU A 203 30.26 -35.57 8.58
C LEU A 203 28.86 -35.05 8.98
N MET A 204 28.09 -35.81 9.76
CA MET A 204 26.79 -35.38 10.28
C MET A 204 26.90 -34.16 11.19
N VAL A 205 27.88 -34.13 12.10
CA VAL A 205 28.09 -33.00 13.03
C VAL A 205 28.56 -31.76 12.28
N VAL A 206 29.56 -31.89 11.39
CA VAL A 206 30.08 -30.77 10.58
C VAL A 206 28.97 -30.21 9.69
N PHE A 207 28.18 -31.07 9.06
CA PHE A 207 27.06 -30.64 8.23
C PHE A 207 25.92 -30.02 9.07
N GLY A 208 25.65 -30.55 10.26
CA GLY A 208 24.69 -29.98 11.20
C GLY A 208 25.06 -28.57 11.65
N LEU A 209 26.33 -28.35 12.01
CA LEU A 209 26.85 -27.01 12.35
C LEU A 209 26.84 -26.06 11.15
N TRP A 210 27.20 -26.56 9.97
CA TRP A 210 27.18 -25.77 8.73
C TRP A 210 25.75 -25.35 8.33
N THR A 211 24.77 -26.25 8.43
CA THR A 211 23.37 -25.94 8.14
C THR A 211 22.76 -25.01 9.18
N ALA A 212 23.03 -25.23 10.47
CA ALA A 212 22.58 -24.34 11.54
C ALA A 212 23.10 -22.91 11.34
N THR A 213 24.39 -22.73 11.08
CA THR A 213 24.98 -21.40 10.86
C THR A 213 24.42 -20.71 9.61
N LEU A 214 24.17 -21.45 8.53
CA LEU A 214 23.51 -20.92 7.33
C LEU A 214 22.09 -20.43 7.61
N ILE A 215 21.27 -21.26 8.27
CA ILE A 215 19.88 -20.94 8.60
C ILE A 215 19.85 -19.73 9.54
N SER A 216 20.62 -19.73 10.62
CA SER A 216 20.65 -18.64 11.58
C SER A 216 21.08 -17.32 10.94
N ARG A 217 22.00 -17.32 9.97
CA ARG A 217 22.40 -16.11 9.25
C ARG A 217 21.26 -15.54 8.41
N THR A 218 20.59 -16.37 7.62
CA THR A 218 19.46 -15.93 6.79
C THR A 218 18.30 -15.41 7.65
N ILE A 219 18.02 -16.06 8.79
CA ILE A 219 17.00 -15.58 9.72
C ILE A 219 17.43 -14.24 10.36
N ARG A 220 18.69 -14.07 10.77
CA ARG A 220 19.19 -12.80 11.31
C ARG A 220 19.07 -11.64 10.31
N GLU A 221 19.39 -11.89 9.03
CA GLU A 221 19.23 -10.89 7.96
C GLU A 221 17.75 -10.53 7.77
N ALA A 222 16.84 -11.52 7.73
CA ALA A 222 15.41 -11.30 7.60
C ALA A 222 14.81 -10.53 8.80
N ILE A 223 15.23 -10.85 10.03
CA ILE A 223 14.85 -10.11 11.24
C ILE A 223 15.33 -8.66 11.13
N GLY A 224 16.57 -8.43 10.70
CA GLY A 224 17.10 -7.08 10.51
C GLY A 224 16.22 -6.25 9.57
N THR A 225 15.85 -6.81 8.42
CA THR A 225 14.92 -6.16 7.49
C THR A 225 13.54 -5.91 8.14
N ILE A 226 12.97 -6.89 8.84
CA ILE A 226 11.67 -6.73 9.53
C ILE A 226 11.73 -5.61 10.57
N THR A 227 12.78 -5.54 11.39
CA THR A 227 12.96 -4.48 12.40
C THR A 227 13.08 -3.11 11.73
N THR A 228 13.91 -2.98 10.69
CA THR A 228 14.05 -1.70 9.95
C THR A 228 12.73 -1.26 9.33
N SER A 229 12.05 -2.15 8.60
CA SER A 229 10.73 -1.82 8.01
C SER A 229 9.70 -1.50 9.09
N SER A 230 9.70 -2.19 10.22
CA SER A 230 8.81 -1.89 11.36
C SER A 230 9.08 -0.49 11.92
N THR A 231 10.35 -0.07 12.05
CA THR A 231 10.69 1.28 12.50
C THR A 231 10.28 2.37 11.51
N GLU A 232 10.40 2.11 10.20
CA GLU A 232 9.94 3.04 9.16
C GLU A 232 8.41 3.17 9.15
N ILE A 233 7.69 2.05 9.31
CA ILE A 233 6.23 2.07 9.43
C ILE A 233 5.81 2.80 10.71
N ALA A 234 6.50 2.59 11.84
CA ALA A 234 6.22 3.31 13.09
C ALA A 234 6.38 4.83 12.93
N ALA A 235 7.44 5.28 12.24
CA ALA A 235 7.65 6.69 11.94
C ALA A 235 6.53 7.26 11.05
N THR A 236 6.10 6.50 10.05
CA THR A 236 4.98 6.86 9.17
C THR A 236 3.66 6.94 9.93
N VAL A 237 3.39 6.00 10.83
CA VAL A 237 2.23 6.00 11.73
C VAL A 237 2.22 7.25 12.61
N ALA A 238 3.36 7.61 13.22
CA ALA A 238 3.46 8.82 14.03
C ALA A 238 3.29 10.13 13.21
N GLN A 239 3.66 10.10 11.93
CA GLN A 239 3.36 11.19 11.01
C GLN A 239 1.85 11.25 10.69
N HIS A 240 1.23 10.12 10.38
CA HIS A 240 -0.20 10.03 10.12
C HIS A 240 -1.03 10.47 11.33
N GLU A 241 -0.68 10.09 12.57
CA GLU A 241 -1.36 10.55 13.79
C GLU A 241 -1.37 12.10 13.88
N ARG A 242 -0.24 12.74 13.58
CA ARG A 242 -0.15 14.21 13.53
C ARG A 242 -1.00 14.80 12.41
N THR A 243 -0.94 14.23 11.21
CA THR A 243 -1.74 14.69 10.06
C THR A 243 -3.24 14.54 10.32
N VAL A 244 -3.70 13.42 10.88
CA VAL A 244 -5.10 13.21 11.27
C VAL A 244 -5.55 14.27 12.26
N THR A 245 -4.73 14.60 13.26
CA THR A 245 -5.06 15.63 14.25
C THR A 245 -5.17 17.02 13.61
N GLN A 246 -4.23 17.37 12.73
CA GLN A 246 -4.26 18.63 11.98
C GLN A 246 -5.48 18.70 11.05
N GLN A 247 -5.80 17.60 10.37
CA GLN A 247 -6.96 17.51 9.49
C GLN A 247 -8.27 17.66 10.27
N ALA A 248 -8.39 17.04 11.44
CA ALA A 248 -9.56 17.21 12.29
C ALA A 248 -9.74 18.67 12.76
N ALA A 249 -8.64 19.36 13.12
CA ALA A 249 -8.68 20.78 13.46
C ALA A 249 -9.11 21.64 12.26
N ALA A 250 -8.50 21.42 11.10
CA ALA A 250 -8.85 22.12 9.86
C ALA A 250 -10.31 21.87 9.44
N VAL A 251 -10.84 20.67 9.66
CA VAL A 251 -12.25 20.35 9.43
C VAL A 251 -13.16 21.19 10.30
N ASN A 252 -12.87 21.26 11.61
CA ASN A 252 -13.68 22.03 12.55
C ASN A 252 -13.64 23.52 12.23
N GLU A 253 -12.45 24.07 11.96
CA GLU A 253 -12.27 25.48 11.62
C GLU A 253 -13.02 25.84 10.32
N THR A 254 -12.83 25.05 9.26
CA THR A 254 -13.51 25.27 7.99
C THR A 254 -15.02 25.15 8.14
N THR A 255 -15.51 24.20 8.95
CA THR A 255 -16.96 24.05 9.22
C THR A 255 -17.52 25.30 9.88
N ALA A 256 -16.84 25.83 10.90
CA ALA A 256 -17.25 27.05 11.58
C ALA A 256 -17.27 28.26 10.61
N THR A 257 -16.23 28.42 9.78
CA THR A 257 -16.19 29.49 8.76
C THR A 257 -17.31 29.35 7.74
N VAL A 258 -17.64 28.14 7.29
CA VAL A 258 -18.72 27.89 6.34
C VAL A 258 -20.09 28.21 6.96
N GLU A 259 -20.30 27.89 8.23
CA GLU A 259 -21.52 28.27 8.96
C GLU A 259 -21.66 29.79 9.07
N GLU A 260 -20.58 30.49 9.41
CA GLU A 260 -20.54 31.96 9.50
C GLU A 260 -20.81 32.61 8.12
N LEU A 261 -20.17 32.10 7.06
CA LEU A 261 -20.45 32.52 5.68
C LEU A 261 -21.91 32.26 5.29
N GLY A 262 -22.51 31.18 5.79
CA GLY A 262 -23.91 30.85 5.54
C GLY A 262 -24.86 31.85 6.17
N VAL A 263 -24.56 32.29 7.40
CA VAL A 263 -25.29 33.38 8.07
C VAL A 263 -25.10 34.69 7.32
N SER A 264 -23.86 35.05 6.98
CA SER A 264 -23.54 36.28 6.26
C SER A 264 -24.25 36.37 4.90
N SER A 265 -24.27 35.26 4.13
CA SER A 265 -24.94 35.20 2.82
C SER A 265 -26.45 35.41 2.93
N ARG A 266 -27.10 34.85 3.96
CA ARG A 266 -28.53 35.08 4.23
C ARG A 266 -28.79 36.54 4.62
N GLN A 267 -27.96 37.10 5.49
CA GLN A 267 -28.07 38.50 5.89
C GLN A 267 -27.88 39.45 4.70
N SER A 268 -26.93 39.19 3.81
CA SER A 268 -26.76 39.97 2.57
C SER A 268 -28.00 39.89 1.68
N ALA A 269 -28.64 38.72 1.58
CA ALA A 269 -29.88 38.58 0.81
C ALA A 269 -31.04 39.38 1.41
N GLU A 270 -31.21 39.37 2.74
CA GLU A 270 -32.24 40.16 3.46
C GLU A 270 -32.00 41.68 3.34
N GLN A 271 -30.73 42.11 3.45
CA GLN A 271 -30.37 43.51 3.24
C GLN A 271 -30.65 43.96 1.81
N ALA A 272 -30.37 43.10 0.83
CA ALA A 272 -30.68 43.36 -0.57
C ALA A 272 -32.19 43.43 -0.83
N GLU A 273 -33.00 42.59 -0.19
CA GLU A 273 -34.46 42.69 -0.24
C GLU A 273 -34.96 44.04 0.31
N THR A 274 -34.40 44.50 1.44
CA THR A 274 -34.72 45.80 2.03
C THR A 274 -34.30 46.96 1.11
N MET A 275 -33.14 46.86 0.46
CA MET A 275 -32.68 47.83 -0.54
C MET A 275 -33.62 47.87 -1.75
N ALA A 276 -34.07 46.73 -2.25
CA ALA A 276 -35.02 46.67 -3.35
C ALA A 276 -36.35 47.35 -3.00
N ALA A 277 -36.88 47.09 -1.79
CA ALA A 277 -38.08 47.77 -1.30
C ALA A 277 -37.89 49.29 -1.22
N SER A 278 -36.76 49.75 -0.67
CA SER A 278 -36.44 51.18 -0.57
C SER A 278 -36.29 51.83 -1.93
N ALA A 279 -35.60 51.19 -2.87
CA ALA A 279 -35.45 51.66 -4.24
C ALA A 279 -36.80 51.78 -4.95
N LYS A 280 -37.71 50.82 -4.73
CA LYS A 280 -39.07 50.88 -5.28
C LYS A 280 -39.87 52.04 -4.71
N GLN A 281 -39.73 52.31 -3.41
CA GLN A 281 -40.34 53.49 -2.79
C GLN A 281 -39.77 54.80 -3.36
N THR A 282 -38.45 54.89 -3.54
CA THR A 282 -37.80 56.04 -4.18
C THR A 282 -38.30 56.25 -5.61
N GLN A 283 -38.49 55.17 -6.37
CA GLN A 283 -39.08 55.24 -7.71
C GLN A 283 -40.48 55.88 -7.67
N ASN A 284 -41.35 55.44 -6.77
CA ASN A 284 -42.70 56.03 -6.65
C ASN A 284 -42.67 57.53 -6.30
N VAL A 285 -41.81 57.93 -5.36
CA VAL A 285 -41.67 59.33 -4.94
C VAL A 285 -41.10 60.20 -6.06
N THR A 286 -40.15 59.69 -6.83
CA THR A 286 -39.55 60.43 -7.97
C THR A 286 -40.52 60.56 -9.13
N GLU A 287 -41.31 59.52 -9.44
CA GLU A 287 -42.41 59.59 -10.42
C GLU A 287 -43.46 60.64 -10.02
N GLU A 288 -43.81 60.72 -8.74
CA GLU A 288 -44.66 61.78 -8.23
C GLU A 288 -44.01 63.17 -8.37
N GLY A 289 -42.72 63.28 -8.07
CA GLY A 289 -41.91 64.50 -8.27
C GLY A 289 -41.94 65.00 -9.72
N VAL A 290 -41.79 64.10 -10.70
CA VAL A 290 -41.91 64.43 -12.13
C VAL A 290 -43.30 65.00 -12.45
N ARG A 291 -44.38 64.38 -11.95
CA ARG A 291 -45.75 64.89 -12.18
C ARG A 291 -45.95 66.28 -11.57
N LEU A 292 -45.44 66.51 -10.36
CA LEU A 292 -45.53 67.80 -9.67
C LEU A 292 -44.74 68.89 -10.42
N ALA A 293 -43.52 68.57 -10.87
CA ALA A 293 -42.72 69.47 -11.69
C ALA A 293 -43.44 69.85 -12.99
N ASN A 294 -43.98 68.86 -13.73
CA ASN A 294 -44.74 69.13 -14.95
C ASN A 294 -45.98 70.01 -14.71
N ARG A 295 -46.69 69.81 -13.59
CA ARG A 295 -47.83 70.65 -13.21
C ARG A 295 -47.40 72.07 -12.86
N ALA A 296 -46.31 72.23 -12.12
CA ALA A 296 -45.74 73.54 -11.78
C ALA A 296 -45.23 74.28 -13.03
N TYR A 297 -44.60 73.55 -13.97
CA TYR A 297 -44.15 74.10 -15.24
C TYR A 297 -45.32 74.69 -16.03
N GLY A 298 -46.40 73.92 -16.23
CA GLY A 298 -47.62 74.41 -16.86
C GLY A 298 -48.25 75.60 -16.13
N GLY A 299 -48.17 75.62 -14.79
CA GLY A 299 -48.59 76.76 -13.98
C GLY A 299 -47.78 78.04 -14.25
N MET A 300 -46.46 77.92 -14.41
CA MET A 300 -45.57 79.05 -14.73
C MET A 300 -45.77 79.53 -16.18
N THR A 301 -45.96 78.62 -17.13
CA THR A 301 -46.32 78.97 -18.50
C THR A 301 -47.64 79.73 -18.56
N GLY A 302 -48.66 79.27 -17.84
CA GLY A 302 -49.95 79.98 -17.73
C GLY A 302 -49.83 81.33 -17.00
N MET A 303 -48.93 81.46 -16.03
CA MET A 303 -48.64 82.75 -15.39
C MET A 303 -48.01 83.73 -16.37
N LYS A 304 -47.02 83.28 -17.15
CA LYS A 304 -46.39 84.09 -18.22
C LYS A 304 -47.44 84.61 -19.21
N GLU A 305 -48.35 83.75 -19.67
CA GLU A 305 -49.44 84.16 -20.58
C GLU A 305 -50.35 85.22 -19.95
N LYS A 306 -50.76 85.04 -18.69
CA LYS A 306 -51.60 86.01 -17.97
C LYS A 306 -50.90 87.34 -17.75
N VAL A 307 -49.63 87.35 -17.39
CA VAL A 307 -48.84 88.59 -17.23
C VAL A 307 -48.69 89.30 -18.58
N GLY A 308 -48.45 88.55 -19.66
CA GLY A 308 -48.43 89.09 -21.03
C GLY A 308 -49.76 89.75 -21.43
N ALA A 309 -50.89 89.13 -21.11
CA ALA A 309 -52.21 89.72 -21.36
C ALA A 309 -52.46 91.02 -20.55
N VAL A 310 -51.95 91.09 -19.31
CA VAL A 310 -52.00 92.32 -18.50
C VAL A 310 -51.14 93.42 -19.10
N ALA A 311 -49.93 93.09 -19.57
CA ALA A 311 -49.06 94.03 -20.28
C ALA A 311 -49.76 94.63 -21.52
N GLU A 312 -50.42 93.79 -22.33
CA GLU A 312 -51.19 94.24 -23.50
C GLU A 312 -52.33 95.21 -23.12
N GLN A 313 -53.07 94.91 -22.05
CA GLN A 313 -54.12 95.81 -21.55
C GLN A 313 -53.58 97.14 -21.05
N ILE A 314 -52.41 97.16 -20.39
CA ILE A 314 -51.76 98.39 -19.94
C ILE A 314 -51.31 99.23 -21.14
N LEU A 315 -50.76 98.61 -22.18
CA LEU A 315 -50.38 99.30 -23.41
C LEU A 315 -51.58 99.98 -24.08
N ARG A 316 -52.72 99.27 -24.17
CA ARG A 316 -53.98 99.85 -24.69
C ARG A 316 -54.46 101.01 -23.82
N LEU A 317 -54.34 100.92 -22.49
CA LEU A 317 -54.70 102.01 -21.58
C LEU A 317 -53.79 103.24 -21.78
N SER A 318 -52.49 103.02 -21.98
CA SER A 318 -51.51 104.09 -22.25
C SER A 318 -51.84 104.83 -23.56
N GLU A 319 -52.21 104.09 -24.62
CA GLU A 319 -52.66 104.66 -25.89
C GLU A 319 -53.95 105.49 -25.72
N GLN A 320 -54.95 104.95 -25.01
CA GLN A 320 -56.20 105.67 -24.71
C GLN A 320 -55.95 106.93 -23.88
N ALA A 321 -55.07 106.88 -22.88
CA ALA A 321 -54.68 108.05 -22.10
C ALA A 321 -54.01 109.12 -22.98
N GLY A 322 -53.14 108.70 -23.91
CA GLY A 322 -52.54 109.60 -24.90
C GLY A 322 -53.59 110.31 -25.76
N GLN A 323 -54.58 109.58 -26.28
CA GLN A 323 -55.70 110.17 -27.04
C GLN A 323 -56.50 111.18 -26.20
N ILE A 324 -56.78 110.88 -24.92
CA ILE A 324 -57.45 111.82 -24.01
C ILE A 324 -56.60 113.08 -23.80
N GLY A 325 -55.28 112.95 -23.68
CA GLY A 325 -54.36 114.08 -23.58
C GLY A 325 -54.42 115.00 -24.80
N THR A 326 -54.48 114.44 -26.00
CA THR A 326 -54.67 115.22 -27.25
C THR A 326 -55.99 115.98 -27.23
N ILE A 327 -57.08 115.34 -26.80
CA ILE A 327 -58.41 115.98 -26.69
C ILE A 327 -58.38 117.10 -25.64
N ALA A 328 -57.82 116.85 -24.45
CA ALA A 328 -57.73 117.84 -23.39
C ALA A 328 -56.87 119.05 -23.80
N THR A 329 -55.81 118.84 -24.56
CA THR A 329 -55.00 119.92 -25.14
C THR A 329 -55.82 120.76 -26.12
N ALA A 330 -56.54 120.13 -27.06
CA ALA A 330 -57.44 120.83 -27.98
C ALA A 330 -58.53 121.62 -27.25
N VAL A 331 -59.13 121.07 -26.18
CA VAL A 331 -60.11 121.79 -25.35
C VAL A 331 -59.48 122.99 -24.64
N SER A 332 -58.24 122.87 -24.15
CA SER A 332 -57.52 123.99 -23.54
C SER A 332 -57.24 125.11 -24.56
N GLU A 333 -56.89 124.76 -25.79
CA GLU A 333 -56.68 125.70 -26.90
C GLU A 333 -57.98 126.41 -27.27
N LEU A 334 -59.07 125.65 -27.50
CA LEU A 334 -60.41 126.19 -27.77
C LEU A 334 -60.91 127.10 -26.65
N ALA A 335 -60.67 126.74 -25.39
CA ALA A 335 -61.00 127.56 -24.24
C ALA A 335 -60.18 128.87 -24.22
N SER A 336 -58.91 128.83 -24.64
CA SER A 336 -58.08 130.03 -24.77
C SER A 336 -58.56 130.94 -25.91
N GLU A 337 -58.94 130.38 -27.05
CA GLU A 337 -59.56 131.14 -28.15
C GLU A 337 -60.90 131.75 -27.73
N THR A 338 -61.75 130.97 -27.05
CA THR A 338 -63.05 131.44 -26.54
C THR A 338 -62.86 132.57 -25.52
N ASN A 339 -61.87 132.48 -24.64
CA ASN A 339 -61.53 133.53 -23.68
C ASN A 339 -61.07 134.82 -24.39
N MET A 340 -60.30 134.69 -25.48
CA MET A 340 -59.90 135.82 -26.32
C MET A 340 -61.08 136.44 -27.08
N LEU A 341 -61.97 135.63 -27.65
CA LEU A 341 -63.19 136.09 -28.31
C LEU A 341 -64.11 136.82 -27.33
N ALA A 342 -64.29 136.28 -26.12
CA ALA A 342 -65.09 136.89 -25.07
C ALA A 342 -64.48 138.20 -24.55
N LEU A 343 -63.13 138.29 -24.47
CA LEU A 343 -62.43 139.53 -24.17
C LEU A 343 -62.69 140.60 -25.24
N ASN A 344 -62.56 140.24 -26.52
CA ASN A 344 -62.84 141.15 -27.63
C ASN A 344 -64.30 141.62 -27.62
N ALA A 345 -65.25 140.72 -27.36
CA ALA A 345 -66.67 141.05 -27.22
C ALA A 345 -66.92 141.98 -26.02
N ALA A 346 -66.24 141.79 -24.88
CA ALA A 346 -66.35 142.66 -23.72
C ALA A 346 -65.81 144.07 -24.00
N VAL A 347 -64.71 144.18 -24.76
CA VAL A 347 -64.14 145.46 -25.21
C VAL A 347 -65.11 146.19 -26.14
N GLU A 348 -65.69 145.50 -27.13
CA GLU A 348 -66.64 146.11 -28.07
C GLU A 348 -67.97 146.49 -27.37
N ALA A 349 -68.43 145.68 -26.41
CA ALA A 349 -69.57 146.01 -25.57
C ALA A 349 -69.32 147.25 -24.69
N ALA A 350 -68.12 147.42 -24.14
CA ALA A 350 -67.73 148.64 -23.42
C ALA A 350 -67.68 149.86 -24.36
N ARG A 351 -67.25 149.66 -25.60
CA ARG A 351 -67.18 150.71 -26.64
C ARG A 351 -68.57 151.21 -27.07
N ALA A 352 -69.58 150.35 -27.04
CA ALA A 352 -70.98 150.67 -27.35
C ALA A 352 -71.73 151.44 -26.23
N GLY A 353 -71.09 151.71 -25.08
CA GLY A 353 -71.65 152.51 -24.00
C GLY A 353 -72.92 151.90 -23.37
N GLU A 354 -73.98 152.70 -23.21
CA GLU A 354 -75.24 152.28 -22.58
C GLU A 354 -75.95 151.14 -23.35
N HIS A 355 -75.80 151.07 -24.67
CA HIS A 355 -76.42 150.03 -25.50
C HIS A 355 -75.72 148.67 -25.40
N GLY A 356 -74.47 148.64 -24.90
CA GLY A 356 -73.65 147.43 -24.79
C GLY A 356 -73.74 146.70 -23.45
N LYS A 357 -74.44 147.24 -22.44
CA LYS A 357 -74.46 146.70 -21.07
C LYS A 357 -74.88 145.23 -20.97
N GLY A 358 -75.92 144.81 -21.71
CA GLY A 358 -76.36 143.41 -21.74
C GLY A 358 -75.33 142.46 -22.37
N PHE A 359 -74.69 142.90 -23.47
CA PHE A 359 -73.62 142.14 -24.13
C PHE A 359 -72.36 142.04 -23.28
N ALA A 360 -72.03 143.08 -22.51
CA ALA A 360 -70.87 143.07 -21.60
C ALA A 360 -71.01 141.99 -20.50
N VAL A 361 -72.22 141.80 -19.96
CA VAL A 361 -72.51 140.75 -18.97
C VAL A 361 -72.35 139.35 -19.58
N VAL A 362 -72.90 139.12 -20.78
CA VAL A 362 -72.76 137.84 -21.49
C VAL A 362 -71.29 137.56 -21.81
N ALA A 363 -70.56 138.54 -22.33
CA ALA A 363 -69.13 138.41 -22.63
C ALA A 363 -68.30 138.09 -21.39
N ALA A 364 -68.60 138.71 -20.23
CA ALA A 364 -67.94 138.39 -18.97
C ALA A 364 -68.22 136.94 -18.49
N GLU A 365 -69.45 136.46 -18.63
CA GLU A 365 -69.79 135.08 -18.24
C GLU A 365 -69.18 134.04 -19.20
N VAL A 366 -69.17 134.29 -20.51
CA VAL A 366 -68.47 133.44 -21.49
C VAL A 366 -66.97 133.40 -21.21
N ARG A 367 -66.36 134.54 -20.89
CA ARG A 367 -64.94 134.62 -20.50
C ARG A 367 -64.64 133.78 -19.27
N LYS A 368 -65.49 133.87 -18.24
CA LYS A 368 -65.37 133.07 -17.00
C LYS A 368 -65.51 131.57 -17.27
N LEU A 369 -66.49 131.16 -18.10
CA LEU A 369 -66.66 129.76 -18.51
C LEU A 369 -65.46 129.25 -19.33
N ALA A 370 -64.89 130.10 -20.18
CA ALA A 370 -63.70 129.78 -20.96
C ALA A 370 -62.47 129.58 -20.05
N GLU A 371 -62.23 130.48 -19.09
CA GLU A 371 -61.14 130.33 -18.11
C GLU A 371 -61.33 129.06 -17.24
N GLN A 372 -62.57 128.77 -16.82
CA GLN A 372 -62.90 127.55 -16.09
C GLN A 372 -62.69 126.28 -16.94
N SER A 373 -63.03 126.33 -18.23
CA SER A 373 -62.81 125.23 -19.18
C SER A 373 -61.33 124.98 -19.39
N LYS A 374 -60.53 126.04 -19.56
CA LYS A 374 -59.07 125.97 -19.67
C LYS A 374 -58.44 125.34 -18.42
N LYS A 375 -58.83 125.78 -17.23
CA LYS A 375 -58.35 125.20 -15.96
C LYS A 375 -58.75 123.73 -15.81
N SER A 376 -59.93 123.36 -16.27
CA SER A 376 -60.40 121.96 -16.24
C SER A 376 -59.62 121.08 -17.22
N ALA A 377 -59.36 121.59 -18.43
CA ALA A 377 -58.53 120.92 -19.43
C ALA A 377 -57.08 120.73 -18.96
N GLN A 378 -56.50 121.73 -18.29
CA GLN A 378 -55.17 121.60 -17.66
C GLN A 378 -55.13 120.53 -16.57
N ARG A 379 -56.18 120.44 -15.74
CA ARG A 379 -56.29 119.35 -14.75
C ARG A 379 -56.42 117.98 -15.40
N ALA A 380 -57.18 117.88 -16.50
CA ALA A 380 -57.28 116.65 -17.27
C ALA A 380 -55.93 116.24 -17.86
N ASN A 381 -55.15 117.18 -18.41
CA ASN A 381 -53.79 116.93 -18.89
C ASN A 381 -52.85 116.44 -17.77
N ALA A 382 -52.94 117.01 -16.57
CA ALA A 382 -52.16 116.54 -15.43
C ALA A 382 -52.53 115.09 -15.05
N LEU A 383 -53.83 114.76 -15.00
CA LEU A 383 -54.29 113.38 -14.76
C LEU A 383 -53.83 112.41 -15.85
N VAL A 384 -53.86 112.82 -17.12
CA VAL A 384 -53.35 112.00 -18.24
C VAL A 384 -51.86 111.73 -18.08
N ALA A 385 -51.06 112.74 -17.72
CA ALA A 385 -49.62 112.56 -17.48
C ALA A 385 -49.35 111.59 -16.32
N ASP A 386 -50.13 111.68 -15.24
CA ASP A 386 -50.04 110.74 -14.12
C ASP A 386 -50.42 109.30 -14.53
N ILE A 387 -51.49 109.13 -15.33
CA ILE A 387 -51.88 107.83 -15.89
C ILE A 387 -50.79 107.27 -16.80
N GLN A 388 -50.19 108.08 -17.68
CA GLN A 388 -49.09 107.65 -18.54
C GLN A 388 -47.86 107.22 -17.74
N LYS A 389 -47.51 107.96 -16.68
CA LYS A 389 -46.42 107.58 -15.78
C LYS A 389 -46.71 106.26 -15.06
N ALA A 390 -47.93 106.08 -14.56
CA ALA A 390 -48.36 104.86 -13.89
C ALA A 390 -48.38 103.65 -14.83
N THR A 391 -48.90 103.82 -16.06
CA THR A 391 -48.91 102.76 -17.07
C THR A 391 -47.51 102.38 -17.52
N ASN A 392 -46.61 103.33 -17.77
CA ASN A 392 -45.20 103.03 -18.07
C ASN A 392 -44.52 102.25 -16.94
N SER A 393 -44.78 102.61 -15.68
CA SER A 393 -44.27 101.84 -14.53
C SER A 393 -44.86 100.43 -14.48
N ALA A 394 -46.14 100.28 -14.78
CA ALA A 394 -46.81 98.99 -14.79
C ALA A 394 -46.28 98.08 -15.91
N VAL A 395 -45.96 98.63 -17.10
CA VAL A 395 -45.29 97.89 -18.19
C VAL A 395 -43.97 97.30 -17.73
N MET A 396 -43.09 98.10 -17.10
CA MET A 396 -41.79 97.61 -16.59
C MET A 396 -41.97 96.47 -15.58
N VAL A 397 -42.95 96.57 -14.68
CA VAL A 397 -43.25 95.51 -13.70
C VAL A 397 -43.78 94.25 -14.39
N THR A 398 -44.61 94.38 -15.42
CA THR A 398 -45.10 93.22 -16.19
C THR A 398 -44.02 92.56 -17.05
N GLU A 399 -43.08 93.32 -17.60
CA GLU A 399 -41.93 92.77 -18.33
C GLU A 399 -41.02 91.97 -17.37
N ASP A 400 -40.70 92.54 -16.20
CA ASP A 400 -39.92 91.85 -15.17
C ASP A 400 -40.65 90.61 -14.63
N GLY A 401 -41.98 90.70 -14.45
CA GLY A 401 -42.82 89.57 -14.06
C GLY A 401 -42.84 88.46 -15.12
N THR A 402 -42.85 88.81 -16.41
CA THR A 402 -42.77 87.85 -17.52
C THR A 402 -41.43 87.13 -17.51
N ARG A 403 -40.33 87.86 -17.39
CA ARG A 403 -38.97 87.29 -17.29
C ARG A 403 -38.84 86.37 -16.08
N THR A 404 -39.35 86.79 -14.92
CA THR A 404 -39.32 85.99 -13.69
C THR A 404 -40.12 84.70 -13.85
N ALA A 405 -41.29 84.73 -14.52
CA ALA A 405 -42.08 83.54 -14.80
C ALA A 405 -41.37 82.57 -15.77
N GLU A 406 -40.66 83.10 -16.79
CA GLU A 406 -39.83 82.29 -17.70
C GLU A 406 -38.67 81.60 -16.97
N GLU A 407 -37.93 82.35 -16.15
CA GLU A 407 -36.84 81.83 -15.33
C GLU A 407 -37.34 80.74 -14.36
N ALA A 408 -38.48 80.99 -13.70
CA ALA A 408 -39.11 80.01 -12.83
C ALA A 408 -39.54 78.74 -13.59
N ALA A 409 -40.10 78.87 -14.79
CA ALA A 409 -40.45 77.74 -15.64
C ALA A 409 -39.21 76.91 -16.00
N ALA A 410 -38.10 77.55 -16.37
CA ALA A 410 -36.85 76.87 -16.70
C ALA A 410 -36.27 76.09 -15.50
N ILE A 411 -36.32 76.67 -14.28
CA ILE A 411 -35.88 75.99 -13.05
C ILE A 411 -36.75 74.77 -12.75
N VAL A 412 -38.07 74.90 -12.90
CA VAL A 412 -39.00 73.78 -12.67
C VAL A 412 -38.80 72.66 -13.67
N GLN A 413 -38.51 72.99 -14.94
CA GLN A 413 -38.18 71.98 -15.95
C GLN A 413 -36.91 71.20 -15.56
N GLN A 414 -35.84 71.89 -15.15
CA GLN A 414 -34.61 71.25 -14.69
C GLN A 414 -34.85 70.34 -13.47
N ALA A 415 -35.73 70.75 -12.54
CA ALA A 415 -36.13 69.91 -11.42
C ALA A 415 -36.86 68.64 -11.88
N GLY A 416 -37.73 68.73 -12.89
CA GLY A 416 -38.39 67.58 -13.51
C GLY A 416 -37.41 66.59 -14.15
N ASP A 417 -36.40 67.11 -14.85
CA ASP A 417 -35.34 66.30 -15.48
C ASP A 417 -34.48 65.59 -14.40
N ALA A 418 -34.20 66.27 -13.28
CA ALA A 418 -33.50 65.70 -12.14
C ALA A 418 -34.30 64.56 -11.49
N PHE A 419 -35.62 64.71 -11.30
CA PHE A 419 -36.46 63.62 -10.79
C PHE A 419 -36.52 62.43 -11.75
N THR A 420 -36.54 62.68 -13.06
CA THR A 420 -36.48 61.62 -14.08
C THR A 420 -35.17 60.82 -13.98
N SER A 421 -34.05 61.53 -13.82
CA SER A 421 -32.73 60.91 -13.63
C SER A 421 -32.67 60.10 -12.33
N LEU A 422 -33.22 60.63 -11.23
CA LEU A 422 -33.31 59.91 -9.95
C LEU A 422 -34.16 58.64 -10.04
N SER A 423 -35.25 58.67 -10.80
CA SER A 423 -36.09 57.48 -11.05
C SER A 423 -35.31 56.37 -11.76
N ALA A 424 -34.51 56.73 -12.78
CA ALA A 424 -33.64 55.79 -13.48
C ALA A 424 -32.57 55.18 -12.56
N ILE A 425 -31.94 56.00 -11.70
CA ILE A 425 -30.97 55.54 -10.70
C ILE A 425 -31.64 54.57 -9.71
N ALA A 426 -32.83 54.91 -9.23
CA ALA A 426 -33.59 54.04 -8.32
C ALA A 426 -33.92 52.68 -8.96
N ASN A 427 -34.28 52.65 -10.25
CA ASN A 427 -34.49 51.38 -10.96
C ASN A 427 -33.20 50.56 -11.06
N GLY A 428 -32.05 51.19 -11.35
CA GLY A 428 -30.77 50.50 -11.36
C GLY A 428 -30.38 49.92 -9.99
N VAL A 429 -30.66 50.63 -8.90
CA VAL A 429 -30.47 50.11 -7.53
C VAL A 429 -31.39 48.92 -7.26
N TYR A 430 -32.65 48.97 -7.70
CA TYR A 430 -33.59 47.87 -7.57
C TYR A 430 -33.10 46.59 -8.27
N GLU A 431 -32.65 46.69 -9.51
CA GLU A 431 -32.13 45.56 -10.28
C GLU A 431 -30.88 44.95 -9.64
N ASN A 432 -29.93 45.79 -9.21
CA ASN A 432 -28.73 45.33 -8.51
C ASN A 432 -29.07 44.63 -7.19
N ALA A 433 -30.01 45.17 -6.43
CA ALA A 433 -30.46 44.58 -5.19
C ALA A 433 -31.10 43.19 -5.41
N GLN A 434 -31.91 43.04 -6.46
CA GLN A 434 -32.45 41.72 -6.85
C GLN A 434 -31.34 40.71 -7.17
N GLN A 435 -30.30 41.14 -7.89
CA GLN A 435 -29.17 40.27 -8.23
C GLN A 435 -28.36 39.86 -6.99
N VAL A 436 -28.10 40.80 -6.06
CA VAL A 436 -27.42 40.50 -4.79
C VAL A 436 -28.24 39.51 -3.96
N MET A 437 -29.57 39.67 -3.90
CA MET A 437 -30.45 38.73 -3.22
C MET A 437 -30.35 37.32 -3.82
N LEU A 438 -30.38 37.20 -5.15
CA LEU A 438 -30.24 35.90 -5.82
C LEU A 438 -28.88 35.26 -5.52
N ASN A 439 -27.80 36.03 -5.61
CA ASN A 439 -26.44 35.57 -5.32
C ASN A 439 -26.31 35.10 -3.87
N GLY A 440 -26.86 35.85 -2.90
CA GLY A 440 -26.84 35.46 -1.49
C GLY A 440 -27.60 34.15 -1.23
N LYS A 441 -28.75 33.94 -1.90
CA LYS A 441 -29.50 32.67 -1.84
C LYS A 441 -28.71 31.49 -2.45
N GLN A 442 -28.06 31.71 -3.59
CA GLN A 442 -27.22 30.70 -4.23
C GLN A 442 -25.99 30.34 -3.39
N GLN A 443 -25.32 31.35 -2.81
CA GLN A 443 -24.20 31.14 -1.89
C GLN A 443 -24.64 30.34 -0.65
N ALA A 444 -25.78 30.68 -0.05
CA ALA A 444 -26.32 29.93 1.07
C ALA A 444 -26.58 28.45 0.73
N ALA A 445 -27.10 28.16 -0.47
CA ALA A 445 -27.32 26.80 -0.94
C ALA A 445 -25.99 26.05 -1.20
N ALA A 446 -25.00 26.70 -1.82
CA ALA A 446 -23.69 26.11 -2.06
C ALA A 446 -22.95 25.78 -0.75
N LEU A 447 -23.08 26.64 0.27
CA LEU A 447 -22.45 26.42 1.56
C LEU A 447 -23.00 25.19 2.29
N ILE A 448 -24.28 24.83 2.09
CA ILE A 448 -24.83 23.57 2.61
C ILE A 448 -24.08 22.36 2.04
N GLN A 449 -23.76 22.37 0.75
CA GLN A 449 -22.98 21.29 0.12
C GLN A 449 -21.56 21.21 0.66
N VAL A 450 -20.94 22.38 0.92
CA VAL A 450 -19.61 22.42 1.56
C VAL A 450 -19.67 21.84 2.97
N THR A 451 -20.68 22.21 3.78
CA THR A 451 -20.87 21.62 5.12
C THR A 451 -21.00 20.09 5.06
N GLU A 452 -21.73 19.55 4.08
CA GLU A 452 -21.85 18.10 3.89
C GLU A 452 -20.51 17.45 3.53
N ALA A 453 -19.74 18.08 2.63
CA ALA A 453 -18.38 17.64 2.28
C ALA A 453 -17.45 17.66 3.50
N MET A 454 -17.51 18.69 4.34
CA MET A 454 -16.72 18.79 5.57
C MET A 454 -17.11 17.70 6.58
N LYS A 455 -18.40 17.38 6.70
CA LYS A 455 -18.88 16.26 7.53
C LYS A 455 -18.32 14.93 7.05
N SER A 456 -18.29 14.70 5.74
CA SER A 456 -17.69 13.50 5.14
C SER A 456 -16.18 13.44 5.41
N LEU A 457 -15.46 14.57 5.24
CA LEU A 457 -14.03 14.67 5.54
C LEU A 457 -13.73 14.40 7.03
N GLY A 458 -14.59 14.88 7.92
CA GLY A 458 -14.51 14.61 9.36
C GLY A 458 -14.72 13.12 9.68
N ALA A 459 -15.66 12.45 9.01
CA ALA A 459 -15.85 11.01 9.15
C ALA A 459 -14.63 10.22 8.65
N GLY A 460 -14.10 10.56 7.45
CA GLY A 460 -12.89 9.95 6.91
C GLY A 460 -11.65 10.16 7.79
N SER A 461 -11.52 11.33 8.42
CA SER A 461 -10.44 11.62 9.37
C SER A 461 -10.52 10.72 10.61
N LYS A 462 -11.73 10.44 11.12
CA LYS A 462 -11.93 9.50 12.24
C LYS A 462 -11.60 8.06 11.84
N GLU A 463 -11.98 7.63 10.65
CA GLU A 463 -11.64 6.31 10.13
C GLU A 463 -10.12 6.15 9.96
N MET A 464 -9.45 7.17 9.41
CA MET A 464 -7.99 7.20 9.29
C MET A 464 -7.29 7.15 10.65
N ALA A 465 -7.84 7.83 11.67
CA ALA A 465 -7.36 7.73 13.04
C ALA A 465 -7.40 6.28 13.55
N ALA A 466 -8.53 5.60 13.37
CA ALA A 466 -8.72 4.21 13.78
C ALA A 466 -7.77 3.25 13.02
N GLY A 467 -7.64 3.41 11.69
CA GLY A 467 -6.72 2.62 10.87
C GLY A 467 -5.25 2.84 11.25
N THR A 468 -4.88 4.07 11.60
CA THR A 468 -3.52 4.40 12.07
C THR A 468 -3.24 3.74 13.43
N ALA A 469 -4.19 3.79 14.36
CA ALA A 469 -4.08 3.11 15.65
C ALA A 469 -3.97 1.58 15.49
N GLN A 470 -4.72 0.98 14.58
CA GLN A 470 -4.62 -0.45 14.27
C GLN A 470 -3.27 -0.82 13.66
N THR A 471 -2.75 0.02 12.75
CA THR A 471 -1.42 -0.18 12.15
C THR A 471 -0.32 -0.11 13.21
N LYS A 472 -0.43 0.82 14.17
CA LYS A 472 0.49 0.92 15.31
C LYS A 472 0.58 -0.38 16.11
N ILE A 473 -0.57 -0.95 16.48
CA ILE A 473 -0.64 -2.25 17.19
C ILE A 473 0.00 -3.36 16.34
N GLY A 474 -0.25 -3.35 15.02
CA GLY A 474 0.37 -4.30 14.09
C GLY A 474 1.89 -4.22 14.07
N VAL A 475 2.45 -3.01 14.08
CA VAL A 475 3.90 -2.75 14.12
C VAL A 475 4.52 -3.20 15.45
N GLU A 476 3.86 -2.92 16.57
CA GLU A 476 4.30 -3.39 17.89
C GLU A 476 4.39 -4.92 17.93
N LYS A 477 3.38 -5.61 17.39
CA LYS A 477 3.35 -7.07 17.28
C LYS A 477 4.42 -7.62 16.33
N LEU A 478 4.68 -6.96 15.20
CA LEU A 478 5.77 -7.35 14.30
C LEU A 478 7.14 -7.25 14.99
N ASN A 479 7.35 -6.19 15.78
CA ASN A 479 8.58 -6.01 16.53
C ASN A 479 8.74 -7.07 17.63
N GLU A 480 7.66 -7.40 18.34
CA GLU A 480 7.64 -8.48 19.34
C GLU A 480 8.00 -9.84 18.71
N VAL A 481 7.39 -10.17 17.56
CA VAL A 481 7.70 -11.40 16.82
C VAL A 481 9.15 -11.40 16.35
N ALA A 482 9.67 -10.28 15.82
CA ALA A 482 11.06 -10.17 15.39
C ALA A 482 12.04 -10.41 16.55
N LEU A 483 11.75 -9.86 17.74
CA LEU A 483 12.54 -10.09 18.96
C LEU A 483 12.45 -11.55 19.43
N SER A 484 11.26 -12.16 19.35
CA SER A 484 11.06 -13.57 19.71
C SER A 484 11.87 -14.51 18.80
N ILE A 485 11.83 -14.30 17.47
CA ILE A 485 12.64 -15.09 16.53
C ILE A 485 14.13 -14.84 16.77
N LYS A 486 14.54 -13.61 17.10
CA LYS A 486 15.92 -13.28 17.44
C LYS A 486 16.43 -14.01 18.68
N ALA A 487 15.57 -14.26 19.66
CA ALA A 487 15.91 -15.01 20.87
C ALA A 487 15.99 -16.53 20.65
N MET A 488 15.35 -17.05 19.59
CA MET A 488 15.36 -18.48 19.24
C MET A 488 16.60 -18.92 18.42
N ILE A 489 17.44 -18.00 17.95
CA ILE A 489 18.59 -18.23 17.04
C ILE A 489 19.91 -17.67 17.58
#